data_AF-A0A0F7KAS7-F1
#
_entry.id   AF-A0A0F7KAS7-F1
#
_cell.length_a   1.000
_cell.length_b   1.000
_cell.length_c   1.000
_cell.angle_alpha   90.00
_cell.angle_beta   90.00
_cell.angle_gamma   90.00
#
_symmetry.space_group_name_H-M   'P 1'
#
loop_
_entity.id
_entity.type
_entity.pdbx_description
1 polymer ?
#
loop_
_entity_poly.entity_id
_entity_poly.type
_entity_poly.pdbx_seq_one_letter_code
_entity_poly.pdbx_strand_id
1 'polypeptide(L)'
;MPYLLAIDSGNTAIKWGLHNGNDWHERGSVTQNQRVLLSQIWRDVPEPSAIIVSNVAGPSAESALLNLFAIWKAIPHWISAAADQCGVKNRYSNPAQLGSDRWAALIAAWRMKQQGCLVVNVGTAMTVDTLSDRGEFLGGIILPGFELMKQVLAHHTALLTLKEGRFQDFPVNTADAIHSGIVHALTGTLDHMYTLLSTYLDRDTIHCIISGGGAALLLPYIKIPTMSADNLVLEGLKIIAQEKPEIAW
;
A
#
# COMPACT_ATOMS: atom_id res chain seq x y z
N MET A 1 22.24 4.23 -17.72
CA MET A 1 21.32 5.24 -17.17
C MET A 1 21.22 4.98 -15.68
N PRO A 2 21.10 6.02 -14.85
CA PRO A 2 20.99 5.85 -13.42
C PRO A 2 19.70 5.08 -13.08
N TYR A 3 19.79 4.15 -12.14
CA TYR A 3 18.64 3.34 -11.70
C TYR A 3 18.24 3.73 -10.27
N LEU A 4 16.93 3.81 -10.01
CA LEU A 4 16.36 3.92 -8.67
C LEU A 4 15.82 2.56 -8.23
N LEU A 5 16.30 2.06 -7.10
CA LEU A 5 15.66 0.95 -6.41
C LEU A 5 14.67 1.48 -5.37
N ALA A 6 13.37 1.30 -5.63
CA ALA A 6 12.30 1.63 -4.69
C ALA A 6 11.83 0.37 -3.96
N ILE A 7 11.67 0.45 -2.63
CA ILE A 7 11.34 -0.69 -1.78
C ILE A 7 10.21 -0.35 -0.82
N ASP A 8 9.18 -1.19 -0.80
CA ASP A 8 8.09 -1.21 0.16
C ASP A 8 8.23 -2.44 1.06
N SER A 9 8.79 -2.24 2.25
CA SER A 9 8.97 -3.27 3.29
C SER A 9 7.80 -3.25 4.27
N GLY A 10 6.74 -3.98 3.89
CA GLY A 10 5.54 -4.18 4.71
C GLY A 10 5.65 -5.38 5.65
N ASN A 11 4.73 -5.52 6.59
CA ASN A 11 4.77 -6.57 7.63
C ASN A 11 4.81 -8.01 7.11
N THR A 12 4.26 -8.28 5.92
CA THR A 12 4.17 -9.64 5.36
C THR A 12 5.07 -9.85 4.15
N ALA A 13 5.30 -8.81 3.36
CA ALA A 13 6.04 -8.90 2.12
C ALA A 13 6.92 -7.67 1.90
N ILE A 14 8.02 -7.89 1.20
CA ILE A 14 8.88 -6.85 0.65
C ILE A 14 8.58 -6.79 -0.84
N LYS A 15 8.05 -5.66 -1.30
CA LYS A 15 7.88 -5.35 -2.72
C LYS A 15 8.98 -4.40 -3.15
N TRP A 16 9.49 -4.57 -4.35
CA TRP A 16 10.57 -3.73 -4.85
C TRP A 16 10.42 -3.49 -6.34
N GLY A 17 11.02 -2.42 -6.82
CA GLY A 17 11.10 -2.10 -8.24
C GLY A 17 12.37 -1.33 -8.56
N LEU A 18 13.01 -1.69 -9.66
CA LEU A 18 14.14 -0.96 -10.24
C LEU A 18 13.63 -0.11 -11.40
N HIS A 19 13.75 1.21 -11.29
CA HIS A 19 13.26 2.17 -12.28
C HIS A 19 14.43 2.80 -13.04
N ASN A 20 14.32 2.96 -14.36
CA ASN A 20 15.43 3.36 -15.24
C ASN A 20 15.39 4.83 -15.71
N GLY A 21 14.34 5.58 -15.35
CA GLY A 21 14.11 6.95 -15.83
C GLY A 21 12.73 7.10 -16.43
N ASN A 22 12.33 6.09 -17.18
CA ASN A 22 11.13 6.07 -18.00
C ASN A 22 10.13 5.03 -17.50
N ASP A 23 10.62 3.83 -17.17
CA ASP A 23 9.80 2.68 -16.82
C ASP A 23 10.42 1.84 -15.70
N TRP A 24 9.59 0.95 -15.13
CA TRP A 24 10.03 -0.08 -14.19
C TRP A 24 10.74 -1.20 -14.94
N HIS A 25 12.07 -1.16 -14.97
CA HIS A 25 12.92 -2.17 -15.60
C HIS A 25 12.67 -3.56 -15.04
N GLU A 26 12.58 -3.67 -13.72
CA GLU A 26 12.26 -4.92 -13.04
C GLU A 26 11.45 -4.64 -11.77
N ARG A 27 10.55 -5.57 -11.42
CA ARG A 27 9.75 -5.51 -10.18
C ARG A 27 9.60 -6.91 -9.63
N GLY A 28 9.51 -7.00 -8.31
CA GLY A 28 9.29 -8.27 -7.65
C GLY A 28 8.72 -8.10 -6.26
N SER A 29 8.38 -9.25 -5.67
CA SER A 29 7.96 -9.33 -4.29
C SER A 29 8.41 -10.64 -3.67
N VAL A 30 8.83 -10.59 -2.42
CA VAL A 30 9.10 -11.77 -1.60
C VAL A 30 8.36 -11.63 -0.27
N THR A 31 8.03 -12.74 0.38
CA THR A 31 7.55 -12.67 1.76
C THR A 31 8.70 -12.25 2.69
N GLN A 32 8.38 -11.63 3.84
CA GLN A 32 9.39 -11.27 4.84
C GLN A 32 10.24 -12.48 5.29
N ASN A 33 9.63 -13.67 5.35
CA ASN A 33 10.32 -14.92 5.69
C ASN A 33 11.26 -15.43 4.57
N GLN A 34 11.04 -14.99 3.33
CA GLN A 34 11.84 -15.37 2.16
C GLN A 34 12.79 -14.25 1.71
N ARG A 35 12.99 -13.21 2.52
CA ARG A 35 13.85 -12.05 2.19
C ARG A 35 15.25 -12.42 1.73
N VAL A 36 15.79 -13.56 2.16
CA VAL A 36 17.11 -14.06 1.73
C VAL A 36 17.21 -14.25 0.22
N LEU A 37 16.10 -14.54 -0.46
CA LEU A 37 16.06 -14.68 -1.92
C LEU A 37 16.45 -13.39 -2.65
N LEU A 38 16.21 -12.22 -2.03
CA LEU A 38 16.62 -10.93 -2.59
C LEU A 38 18.13 -10.86 -2.80
N SER A 39 18.94 -11.56 -1.99
CA SER A 39 20.39 -11.58 -2.18
C SER A 39 20.83 -12.25 -3.49
N GLN A 40 20.01 -13.14 -4.05
CA GLN A 40 20.26 -13.77 -5.34
C GLN A 40 19.72 -12.87 -6.45
N ILE A 41 18.46 -12.45 -6.31
CA ILE A 41 17.76 -11.60 -7.28
C ILE A 41 18.56 -10.31 -7.53
N TRP A 42 18.96 -9.60 -6.47
CA TRP A 42 19.66 -8.32 -6.58
C TRP A 42 21.12 -8.41 -7.00
N ARG A 43 21.71 -9.62 -7.13
CA ARG A 43 23.01 -9.76 -7.81
C ARG A 43 22.90 -9.61 -9.31
N ASP A 44 21.74 -9.94 -9.88
CA ASP A 44 21.53 -9.98 -11.32
C ASP A 44 20.90 -8.67 -11.84
N VAL A 45 20.46 -7.77 -10.95
CA VAL A 45 19.95 -6.46 -11.33
C VAL A 45 21.08 -5.42 -11.48
N PRO A 46 20.95 -4.44 -12.39
CA PRO A 46 21.90 -3.33 -12.50
C PRO A 46 22.10 -2.58 -11.17
N GLU A 47 23.33 -2.15 -10.88
CA GLU A 47 23.64 -1.38 -9.66
C GLU A 47 22.80 -0.08 -9.63
N PRO A 48 21.97 0.12 -8.58
CA PRO A 48 21.18 1.33 -8.44
C PRO A 48 22.08 2.52 -8.07
N SER A 49 21.77 3.68 -8.65
CA SER A 49 22.40 4.95 -8.28
C SER A 49 21.79 5.52 -7.00
N ALA A 50 20.52 5.22 -6.74
CA ALA A 50 19.83 5.57 -5.51
C ALA A 50 18.93 4.43 -5.02
N ILE A 51 18.79 4.31 -3.71
CA ILE A 51 17.88 3.36 -3.05
C ILE A 51 16.94 4.16 -2.16
N ILE A 52 15.63 3.94 -2.28
CA ILE A 52 14.62 4.59 -1.44
C ILE A 52 13.70 3.53 -0.82
N VAL A 53 13.43 3.66 0.47
CA VAL A 53 12.78 2.61 1.26
C VAL A 53 11.65 3.18 2.12
N SER A 54 10.45 2.64 1.93
CA SER A 54 9.39 2.64 2.94
C SER A 54 9.54 1.39 3.79
N ASN A 55 9.64 1.53 5.12
CA ASN A 55 9.67 0.40 6.03
C ASN A 55 8.66 0.58 7.17
N VAL A 56 7.69 -0.33 7.22
CA VAL A 56 6.71 -0.43 8.32
C VAL A 56 6.78 -1.79 9.03
N ALA A 57 7.74 -2.65 8.65
CA ALA A 57 8.00 -3.95 9.26
C ALA A 57 8.97 -3.89 10.46
N GLY A 58 9.48 -2.70 10.78
CA GLY A 58 10.27 -2.43 11.97
C GLY A 58 11.78 -2.67 11.84
N PRO A 59 12.53 -2.52 12.95
CA PRO A 59 14.00 -2.45 12.94
C PRO A 59 14.71 -3.74 12.48
N SER A 60 14.08 -4.90 12.71
CA SER A 60 14.63 -6.20 12.28
C SER A 60 14.64 -6.32 10.75
N ALA A 61 13.56 -5.86 10.09
CA ALA A 61 13.49 -5.82 8.63
C ALA A 61 14.49 -4.82 8.05
N GLU A 62 14.62 -3.64 8.68
CA GLU A 62 15.61 -2.62 8.30
C GLU A 62 17.03 -3.16 8.35
N SER A 63 17.43 -3.78 9.47
CA SER A 63 18.76 -4.37 9.64
C SER A 63 19.05 -5.45 8.58
N ALA A 64 18.05 -6.26 8.24
CA ALA A 64 18.19 -7.28 7.21
C ALA A 64 18.36 -6.67 5.81
N LEU A 65 17.61 -5.61 5.49
CA LEU A 65 17.72 -4.88 4.23
C LEU A 65 19.07 -4.17 4.08
N LEU A 66 19.59 -3.55 5.15
CA LEU A 66 20.93 -2.94 5.14
C LEU A 66 22.02 -3.94 4.75
N ASN A 67 21.94 -5.18 5.26
CA ASN A 67 22.87 -6.25 4.87
C ASN A 67 22.74 -6.64 3.39
N LEU A 68 21.52 -6.60 2.84
CA LEU A 68 21.28 -6.89 1.43
C LEU A 68 21.80 -5.77 0.52
N PHE A 69 21.69 -4.50 0.94
CA PHE A 69 22.18 -3.35 0.16
C PHE A 69 23.70 -3.23 0.13
N ALA A 70 24.42 -3.90 1.04
CA ALA A 70 25.87 -3.82 1.15
C ALA A 70 26.64 -4.28 -0.12
N ILE A 71 25.97 -4.91 -1.08
CA ILE A 71 26.53 -5.26 -2.39
C ILE A 71 26.72 -4.04 -3.31
N TRP A 72 26.08 -2.92 -3.01
CA TRP A 72 26.11 -1.68 -3.80
C TRP A 72 26.71 -0.52 -3.01
N LYS A 73 27.17 0.51 -3.72
CA LYS A 73 27.71 1.74 -3.11
C LYS A 73 26.63 2.73 -2.68
N ALA A 74 25.42 2.61 -3.22
CA ALA A 74 24.31 3.51 -2.94
C ALA A 74 23.86 3.43 -1.48
N ILE A 75 23.69 4.59 -0.85
CA ILE A 75 23.20 4.69 0.53
C ILE A 75 21.66 4.68 0.49
N PRO A 76 20.99 3.81 1.27
CA PRO A 76 19.54 3.76 1.29
C PRO A 76 18.94 4.99 2.00
N HIS A 77 17.95 5.60 1.35
CA HIS A 77 17.15 6.68 1.89
C HIS A 77 15.84 6.13 2.46
N TRP A 78 15.72 6.13 3.78
CA TRP A 78 14.53 5.71 4.49
C TRP A 78 13.56 6.87 4.59
N ILE A 79 12.32 6.67 4.12
CA ILE A 79 11.30 7.71 4.18
C ILE A 79 10.48 7.60 5.46
N SER A 80 10.03 8.76 5.94
CA SER A 80 9.00 8.91 6.96
C SER A 80 7.94 9.89 6.47
N ALA A 81 6.75 9.83 7.06
CA ALA A 81 5.71 10.80 6.75
C ALA A 81 6.11 12.21 7.20
N ALA A 82 5.91 13.18 6.32
CA ALA A 82 6.19 14.59 6.57
C ALA A 82 4.89 15.39 6.78
N ALA A 83 5.02 16.63 7.24
CA ALA A 83 3.88 17.55 7.36
C ALA A 83 3.39 18.05 5.98
N ASP A 84 4.30 18.26 5.04
CA ASP A 84 4.03 18.65 3.66
C ASP A 84 5.15 18.04 2.78
N GLN A 85 4.78 17.41 1.67
CA GLN A 85 5.72 16.88 0.68
C GLN A 85 5.01 16.62 -0.65
N CYS A 86 5.66 16.86 -1.79
CA CYS A 86 5.13 16.51 -3.12
C CYS A 86 3.69 17.06 -3.38
N GLY A 87 3.34 18.20 -2.79
CA GLY A 87 2.02 18.81 -2.89
C GLY A 87 0.92 18.16 -2.03
N VAL A 88 1.29 17.23 -1.13
CA VAL A 88 0.38 16.63 -0.14
C VAL A 88 0.65 17.19 1.25
N LYS A 89 -0.41 17.58 1.96
CA LYS A 89 -0.37 18.07 3.35
C LYS A 89 -0.92 17.03 4.30
N ASN A 90 -0.15 16.67 5.31
CA ASN A 90 -0.54 15.69 6.32
C ASN A 90 -1.30 16.37 7.48
N ARG A 91 -2.59 16.05 7.65
CA ARG A 91 -3.42 16.60 8.74
C ARG A 91 -3.50 15.68 9.97
N TYR A 92 -2.67 14.65 10.09
CA TYR A 92 -2.49 13.99 11.39
C TYR A 92 -2.05 15.01 12.45
N SER A 93 -2.54 14.83 13.68
CA SER A 93 -2.11 15.64 14.82
C SER A 93 -0.60 15.57 15.05
N ASN A 94 0.00 14.39 14.78
CA ASN A 94 1.43 14.20 14.65
C ASN A 94 1.74 13.55 13.29
N PRO A 95 2.19 14.32 12.29
CA PRO A 95 2.46 13.81 10.94
C PRO A 95 3.39 12.58 10.90
N ALA A 96 4.39 12.53 11.78
CA ALA A 96 5.37 11.45 11.83
C ALA A 96 4.80 10.08 12.25
N GLN A 97 3.58 10.03 12.78
CA GLN A 97 2.90 8.77 13.15
C GLN A 97 2.23 8.07 11.97
N LEU A 98 2.05 8.76 10.84
CA LEU A 98 1.51 8.13 9.64
C LEU A 98 2.56 7.15 9.07
N GLY A 99 2.12 5.94 8.72
CA GLY A 99 2.97 4.96 8.06
C GLY A 99 3.57 5.51 6.77
N SER A 100 4.85 5.24 6.54
CA SER A 100 5.59 5.70 5.36
C SER A 100 5.01 5.13 4.05
N ASP A 101 4.41 3.94 4.12
CA ASP A 101 3.70 3.29 3.02
C ASP A 101 2.43 4.05 2.63
N ARG A 102 1.58 4.41 3.61
CA ARG A 102 0.39 5.24 3.40
C ARG A 102 0.77 6.62 2.87
N TRP A 103 1.84 7.20 3.41
CA TRP A 103 2.34 8.49 2.94
C TRP A 103 2.76 8.48 1.47
N ALA A 104 3.56 7.50 1.07
CA ALA A 104 3.94 7.33 -0.33
C ALA A 104 2.72 7.07 -1.23
N ALA A 105 1.78 6.23 -0.78
CA ALA A 105 0.55 5.97 -1.53
C ALA A 105 -0.30 7.24 -1.75
N LEU A 106 -0.41 8.10 -0.73
CA LEU A 106 -1.11 9.39 -0.83
C LEU A 106 -0.44 10.33 -1.84
N ILE A 107 0.90 10.41 -1.82
CA ILE A 107 1.67 11.21 -2.78
C ILE A 107 1.44 10.72 -4.22
N ALA A 108 1.46 9.41 -4.44
CA ALA A 108 1.19 8.84 -5.74
C ALA A 108 -0.24 9.14 -6.22
N ALA A 109 -1.24 8.92 -5.36
CA ALA A 109 -2.64 9.19 -5.67
C ALA A 109 -2.87 10.67 -6.00
N TRP A 110 -2.29 11.58 -5.22
CA TRP A 110 -2.36 13.01 -5.49
C TRP A 110 -1.74 13.35 -6.85
N ARG A 111 -0.55 12.82 -7.16
CA ARG A 111 0.12 13.04 -8.46
C ARG A 111 -0.73 12.55 -9.64
N MET A 112 -1.48 11.47 -9.47
CA MET A 112 -2.33 10.89 -10.51
C MET A 112 -3.63 11.68 -10.75
N LYS A 113 -4.22 12.28 -9.70
CA LYS A 113 -5.59 12.85 -9.78
C LYS A 113 -5.66 14.35 -9.60
N GLN A 114 -4.81 14.95 -8.76
CA GLN A 114 -4.88 16.37 -8.37
C GLN A 114 -6.30 16.81 -7.96
N GLN A 115 -7.05 15.89 -7.36
CA GLN A 115 -8.45 16.02 -6.95
C GLN A 115 -8.67 15.13 -5.71
N GLY A 116 -9.70 15.45 -4.93
CA GLY A 116 -10.08 14.68 -3.76
C GLY A 116 -10.45 13.24 -4.13
N CYS A 117 -9.93 12.29 -3.35
CA CYS A 117 -10.08 10.87 -3.66
C CYS A 117 -9.92 9.98 -2.43
N LEU A 118 -10.46 8.77 -2.54
CA LEU A 118 -10.08 7.65 -1.67
C LEU A 118 -8.80 7.01 -2.19
N VAL A 119 -7.90 6.70 -1.27
CA VAL A 119 -6.67 5.95 -1.50
C VAL A 119 -6.73 4.68 -0.66
N VAL A 120 -6.93 3.55 -1.34
CA VAL A 120 -7.19 2.25 -0.72
C VAL A 120 -6.01 1.33 -0.98
N ASN A 121 -5.41 0.79 0.07
CA ASN A 121 -4.37 -0.24 -0.05
C ASN A 121 -4.85 -1.52 0.64
N VAL A 122 -4.95 -2.62 -0.12
CA VAL A 122 -5.43 -3.92 0.37
C VAL A 122 -4.27 -4.88 0.51
N GLY A 123 -3.78 -5.02 1.74
CA GLY A 123 -2.74 -5.99 2.12
C GLY A 123 -3.15 -6.80 3.35
N THR A 124 -2.19 -7.06 4.24
CA THR A 124 -2.44 -7.72 5.54
C THR A 124 -3.46 -6.95 6.38
N ALA A 125 -3.33 -5.62 6.37
CA ALA A 125 -4.38 -4.68 6.73
C ALA A 125 -4.91 -4.05 5.44
N MET A 126 -6.16 -3.60 5.48
CA MET A 126 -6.68 -2.64 4.52
C MET A 126 -6.55 -1.24 5.13
N THR A 127 -6.09 -0.28 4.34
CA THR A 127 -6.14 1.14 4.68
C THR A 127 -7.06 1.86 3.72
N VAL A 128 -7.82 2.83 4.22
CA VAL A 128 -8.66 3.72 3.41
C VAL A 128 -8.34 5.14 3.84
N ASP A 129 -7.55 5.81 3.02
CA ASP A 129 -7.08 7.18 3.22
C ASP A 129 -7.87 8.16 2.35
N THR A 130 -7.99 9.40 2.80
CA THR A 130 -8.79 10.43 2.13
C THR A 130 -7.97 11.65 1.79
N LEU A 131 -8.04 12.11 0.54
CA LEU A 131 -7.46 13.37 0.08
C LEU A 131 -8.56 14.38 -0.24
N SER A 132 -8.31 15.65 0.11
CA SER A 132 -9.14 16.77 -0.34
C SER A 132 -8.76 17.25 -1.74
N ASP A 133 -9.58 18.13 -2.33
CA ASP A 133 -9.28 18.84 -3.59
C ASP A 133 -8.06 19.78 -3.50
N ARG A 134 -7.46 19.92 -2.31
CA ARG A 134 -6.26 20.74 -2.07
C ARG A 134 -5.03 19.90 -1.72
N GLY A 135 -5.10 18.57 -1.89
CA GLY A 135 -4.01 17.66 -1.54
C GLY A 135 -3.84 17.49 -0.04
N GLU A 136 -4.87 17.77 0.76
CA GLU A 136 -4.80 17.57 2.20
C GLU A 136 -5.23 16.14 2.52
N PHE A 137 -4.36 15.38 3.17
CA PHE A 137 -4.73 14.11 3.78
C PHE A 137 -5.61 14.41 4.99
N LEU A 138 -6.92 14.18 4.85
CA LEU A 138 -7.92 14.49 5.88
C LEU A 138 -7.95 13.47 7.02
N GLY A 139 -7.28 12.34 6.82
CA GLY A 139 -7.32 11.19 7.71
C GLY A 139 -7.67 9.92 6.95
N GLY A 140 -7.69 8.81 7.68
CA GLY A 140 -8.00 7.51 7.11
C GLY A 140 -8.16 6.46 8.19
N ILE A 141 -8.68 5.31 7.80
CA ILE A 141 -8.95 4.19 8.68
C ILE A 141 -8.06 3.00 8.33
N ILE A 142 -7.78 2.19 9.35
CA ILE A 142 -7.04 0.93 9.23
C ILE A 142 -7.93 -0.18 9.78
N LEU A 143 -8.08 -1.25 9.02
CA LEU A 143 -8.85 -2.43 9.40
C LEU A 143 -8.12 -3.69 8.94
N PRO A 144 -8.35 -4.85 9.58
CA PRO A 144 -7.72 -6.10 9.12
C PRO A 144 -8.09 -6.40 7.67
N GLY A 145 -7.14 -6.91 6.89
CA GLY A 145 -7.40 -7.38 5.54
C GLY A 145 -8.12 -8.72 5.54
N PHE A 146 -8.47 -9.21 4.34
CA PHE A 146 -9.27 -10.42 4.18
C PHE A 146 -8.68 -11.64 4.91
N GLU A 147 -7.42 -11.95 4.65
CA GLU A 147 -6.74 -13.09 5.27
C GLU A 147 -6.60 -12.94 6.79
N LEU A 148 -6.35 -11.72 7.29
CA LEU A 148 -6.24 -11.48 8.72
C LEU A 148 -7.59 -11.65 9.43
N MET A 149 -8.68 -11.14 8.85
CA MET A 149 -10.04 -11.37 9.38
C MET A 149 -10.38 -12.87 9.43
N LYS A 150 -10.06 -13.61 8.37
CA LYS A 150 -10.26 -15.07 8.29
C LYS A 150 -9.45 -15.81 9.36
N GLN A 151 -8.17 -15.44 9.54
CA GLN A 151 -7.28 -16.02 10.56
C GLN A 151 -7.78 -15.76 11.98
N VAL A 152 -8.22 -14.53 12.28
CA VAL A 152 -8.75 -14.18 13.61
C VAL A 152 -9.97 -15.04 13.95
N LEU A 153 -10.92 -15.20 13.02
CA LEU A 153 -12.09 -16.05 13.24
C LEU A 153 -11.69 -17.52 13.46
N ALA A 154 -10.80 -18.06 12.64
CA ALA A 154 -10.34 -19.45 12.78
C ALA A 154 -9.57 -19.69 14.09
N HIS A 155 -8.80 -18.71 14.56
CA HIS A 155 -8.00 -18.86 15.78
C HIS A 155 -8.82 -18.72 17.06
N HIS A 156 -9.85 -17.86 17.05
CA HIS A 156 -10.63 -17.53 18.24
C HIS A 156 -11.97 -18.26 18.34
N THR A 157 -12.24 -19.24 17.47
CA THR A 157 -13.48 -20.04 17.53
C THR A 157 -13.19 -21.53 17.36
N ALA A 158 -13.67 -22.34 18.29
CA ALA A 158 -13.29 -23.75 18.40
C ALA A 158 -13.77 -24.66 17.25
N LEU A 159 -14.69 -24.18 16.41
CA LEU A 159 -15.40 -24.99 15.40
C LEU A 159 -15.23 -24.48 13.96
N LEU A 160 -14.49 -23.38 13.73
CA LEU A 160 -14.29 -22.85 12.39
C LEU A 160 -13.11 -23.55 11.72
N THR A 161 -13.44 -24.46 10.80
CA THR A 161 -12.44 -24.99 9.86
C THR A 161 -12.13 -23.94 8.80
N LEU A 162 -10.85 -23.78 8.43
CA LEU A 162 -10.36 -22.91 7.34
C LEU A 162 -10.71 -23.50 5.96
N LYS A 163 -11.95 -23.97 5.76
CA LYS A 163 -12.41 -24.35 4.43
C LYS A 163 -12.56 -23.10 3.58
N GLU A 164 -12.21 -23.20 2.31
CA GLU A 164 -12.44 -22.13 1.35
C GLU A 164 -13.93 -21.96 1.11
N GLY A 165 -14.45 -20.80 1.50
CA GLY A 165 -15.79 -20.34 1.17
C GLY A 165 -15.81 -19.54 -0.13
N ARG A 166 -17.02 -19.25 -0.61
CA ARG A 166 -17.30 -18.39 -1.77
C ARG A 166 -18.24 -17.27 -1.35
N PHE A 167 -18.13 -16.14 -2.03
CA PHE A 167 -19.07 -15.05 -1.85
C PHE A 167 -20.50 -15.45 -2.26
N GLN A 168 -21.46 -15.16 -1.40
CA GLN A 168 -22.90 -15.28 -1.64
C GLN A 168 -23.61 -14.15 -0.88
N ASP A 169 -24.66 -13.58 -1.47
CA ASP A 169 -25.44 -12.53 -0.81
C ASP A 169 -26.10 -13.03 0.50
N PHE A 170 -26.53 -14.30 0.51
CA PHE A 170 -27.21 -14.94 1.63
C PHE A 170 -26.67 -16.36 1.86
N PRO A 171 -25.47 -16.51 2.45
CA PRO A 171 -24.81 -17.80 2.60
C PRO A 171 -25.54 -18.69 3.62
N VAL A 172 -25.65 -19.98 3.31
CA VAL A 172 -26.34 -20.99 4.16
C VAL A 172 -25.39 -22.01 4.79
N ASN A 173 -24.08 -21.78 4.70
CA ASN A 173 -23.07 -22.55 5.42
C ASN A 173 -21.96 -21.66 5.95
N THR A 174 -21.22 -22.17 6.92
CA THR A 174 -20.23 -21.40 7.69
C THR A 174 -19.07 -20.88 6.87
N ALA A 175 -18.55 -21.64 5.90
CA ALA A 175 -17.41 -21.22 5.09
C ALA A 175 -17.79 -20.01 4.20
N ASP A 176 -18.94 -20.09 3.54
CA ASP A 176 -19.46 -19.01 2.71
C ASP A 176 -19.92 -17.81 3.55
N ALA A 177 -20.43 -18.05 4.77
CA ALA A 177 -20.80 -16.99 5.71
C ALA A 177 -19.61 -16.16 6.17
N ILE A 178 -18.49 -16.81 6.51
CA ILE A 178 -17.23 -16.11 6.83
C ILE A 178 -16.75 -15.32 5.61
N HIS A 179 -16.63 -15.98 4.45
CA HIS A 179 -16.12 -15.34 3.24
C HIS A 179 -16.95 -14.10 2.88
N SER A 180 -18.27 -14.25 2.79
CA SER A 180 -19.19 -13.17 2.40
C SER A 180 -19.23 -12.06 3.45
N GLY A 181 -19.20 -12.41 4.74
CA GLY A 181 -19.14 -11.43 5.83
C GLY A 181 -17.89 -10.56 5.78
N ILE A 182 -16.72 -11.15 5.49
CA ILE A 182 -15.46 -10.41 5.31
C ILE A 182 -15.53 -9.51 4.07
N VAL A 183 -16.01 -10.02 2.93
CA VAL A 183 -16.18 -9.20 1.71
C VAL A 183 -17.10 -8.02 1.99
N HIS A 184 -18.27 -8.25 2.59
CA HIS A 184 -19.21 -7.19 2.95
C HIS A 184 -18.61 -6.18 3.92
N ALA A 185 -17.84 -6.62 4.91
CA ALA A 185 -17.17 -5.70 5.83
C ALA A 185 -16.18 -4.79 5.09
N LEU A 186 -15.38 -5.35 4.18
CA LEU A 186 -14.37 -4.59 3.45
C LEU A 186 -15.00 -3.66 2.40
N THR A 187 -15.94 -4.14 1.57
CA THR A 187 -16.59 -3.31 0.55
C THR A 187 -17.55 -2.29 1.15
N GLY A 188 -18.29 -2.66 2.20
CA GLY A 188 -19.14 -1.73 2.94
C GLY A 188 -18.35 -0.61 3.61
N THR A 189 -17.12 -0.90 4.06
CA THR A 189 -16.20 0.15 4.52
C THR A 189 -15.86 1.14 3.41
N LEU A 190 -15.60 0.65 2.20
CA LEU A 190 -15.32 1.52 1.05
C LEU A 190 -16.53 2.37 0.65
N ASP A 191 -17.71 1.77 0.57
CA ASP A 191 -18.96 2.47 0.25
C ASP A 191 -19.26 3.59 1.29
N HIS A 192 -19.04 3.30 2.57
CA HIS A 192 -19.24 4.27 3.65
C HIS A 192 -18.23 5.43 3.56
N MET A 193 -16.94 5.13 3.43
CA MET A 193 -15.90 6.15 3.31
C MET A 193 -16.07 7.00 2.05
N TYR A 194 -16.53 6.40 0.95
CA TYR A 194 -16.85 7.10 -0.28
C TYR A 194 -17.98 8.10 -0.08
N THR A 195 -19.04 7.68 0.60
CA THR A 195 -20.18 8.55 0.92
C THR A 195 -19.76 9.71 1.82
N LEU A 196 -18.97 9.45 2.86
CA LEU A 196 -18.45 10.48 3.75
C LEU A 196 -17.62 11.53 3.00
N LEU A 197 -16.65 11.09 2.19
CA LEU A 197 -15.79 12.01 1.44
C LEU A 197 -16.56 12.76 0.33
N SER A 198 -17.49 12.09 -0.35
CA SER A 198 -18.34 12.71 -1.37
C SER A 198 -19.20 13.81 -0.78
N THR A 199 -19.78 13.57 0.40
CA THR A 199 -20.53 14.58 1.15
C THR A 199 -19.63 15.74 1.61
N TYR A 200 -18.44 15.42 2.12
CA TYR A 200 -17.47 16.44 2.56
C TYR A 200 -17.02 17.36 1.42
N LEU A 201 -16.85 16.80 0.22
CA LEU A 201 -16.43 17.54 -0.97
C LEU A 201 -17.58 18.20 -1.73
N ASP A 202 -18.84 17.96 -1.33
CA ASP A 202 -20.05 18.39 -2.05
C ASP A 202 -20.04 17.92 -3.53
N ARG A 203 -19.81 16.62 -3.74
CA ARG A 203 -19.73 16.00 -5.06
C ARG A 203 -20.51 14.70 -5.11
N ASP A 204 -21.24 14.49 -6.21
CA ASP A 204 -21.94 13.22 -6.46
C ASP A 204 -20.97 12.06 -6.73
N THR A 205 -19.80 12.37 -7.30
CA THR A 205 -18.79 11.38 -7.62
C THR A 205 -17.40 11.87 -7.28
N ILE A 206 -16.62 10.99 -6.66
CA ILE A 206 -15.21 11.17 -6.35
C ILE A 206 -14.40 9.99 -6.88
N HIS A 207 -13.07 10.16 -6.98
CA HIS A 207 -12.18 9.07 -7.40
C HIS A 207 -11.92 8.12 -6.24
N CYS A 208 -11.83 6.82 -6.55
CA CYS A 208 -11.27 5.81 -5.67
C CYS A 208 -10.10 5.13 -6.38
N ILE A 209 -8.93 5.12 -5.76
CA ILE A 209 -7.74 4.40 -6.24
C ILE A 209 -7.51 3.22 -5.31
N ILE A 210 -7.49 2.01 -5.86
CA ILE A 210 -7.24 0.78 -5.11
C ILE A 210 -5.95 0.11 -5.57
N SER A 211 -5.13 -0.29 -4.60
CA SER A 211 -3.86 -0.99 -4.80
C SER A 211 -3.72 -2.10 -3.76
N GLY A 212 -2.66 -2.90 -3.85
CA GLY A 212 -2.32 -3.94 -2.89
C GLY A 212 -2.65 -5.35 -3.39
N GLY A 213 -2.03 -6.35 -2.77
CA GLY A 213 -2.12 -7.74 -3.22
C GLY A 213 -3.51 -8.35 -3.07
N GLY A 214 -4.33 -7.81 -2.16
CA GLY A 214 -5.72 -8.24 -1.97
C GLY A 214 -6.74 -7.47 -2.81
N ALA A 215 -6.32 -6.48 -3.62
CA ALA A 215 -7.27 -5.65 -4.38
C ALA A 215 -8.10 -6.49 -5.37
N ALA A 216 -7.46 -7.43 -6.07
CA ALA A 216 -8.13 -8.31 -7.03
C ALA A 216 -9.28 -9.14 -6.42
N LEU A 217 -9.20 -9.44 -5.12
CA LEU A 217 -10.25 -10.15 -4.40
C LEU A 217 -11.50 -9.27 -4.21
N LEU A 218 -11.32 -7.98 -3.99
CA LEU A 218 -12.41 -7.05 -3.69
C LEU A 218 -13.02 -6.41 -4.94
N LEU A 219 -12.23 -6.18 -5.99
CA LEU A 219 -12.65 -5.52 -7.22
C LEU A 219 -14.00 -6.01 -7.80
N PRO A 220 -14.30 -7.32 -7.85
CA PRO A 220 -15.58 -7.80 -8.37
C PRO A 220 -16.81 -7.36 -7.57
N TYR A 221 -16.63 -6.93 -6.31
CA TYR A 221 -17.69 -6.63 -5.35
C TYR A 221 -17.81 -5.14 -5.03
N ILE A 222 -16.88 -4.31 -5.52
CA ILE A 222 -16.89 -2.85 -5.32
C ILE A 222 -17.89 -2.22 -6.32
N LYS A 223 -18.79 -1.38 -5.80
CA LYS A 223 -19.83 -0.72 -6.60
C LYS A 223 -19.50 0.73 -6.96
N ILE A 224 -18.61 1.36 -6.21
CA ILE A 224 -18.17 2.75 -6.44
C ILE A 224 -17.17 2.84 -7.62
N PRO A 225 -17.13 3.96 -8.36
CA PRO A 225 -16.15 4.17 -9.42
C PRO A 225 -14.72 4.04 -8.90
N THR A 226 -14.02 2.98 -9.34
CA THR A 226 -12.72 2.60 -8.78
C THR A 226 -11.71 2.33 -9.88
N MET A 227 -10.50 2.88 -9.72
CA MET A 227 -9.34 2.62 -10.56
C MET A 227 -8.37 1.74 -9.80
N SER A 228 -7.96 0.61 -10.40
CA SER A 228 -6.85 -0.16 -9.85
C SER A 228 -5.51 0.45 -10.28
N ALA A 229 -4.56 0.52 -9.35
CA ALA A 229 -3.20 0.96 -9.61
C ALA A 229 -2.20 -0.12 -9.19
N ASP A 230 -1.22 -0.37 -10.05
CA ASP A 230 -0.13 -1.29 -9.77
C ASP A 230 0.84 -0.67 -8.75
N ASN A 231 0.83 -1.23 -7.55
CA ASN A 231 1.78 -0.95 -6.47
C ASN A 231 2.03 0.54 -6.20
N LEU A 232 0.96 1.21 -5.75
CA LEU A 232 0.91 2.66 -5.51
C LEU A 232 2.01 3.20 -4.58
N VAL A 233 2.52 2.38 -3.66
CA VAL A 233 3.62 2.76 -2.76
C VAL A 233 4.92 2.98 -3.54
N LEU A 234 5.24 2.11 -4.50
CA LEU A 234 6.45 2.24 -5.32
C LEU A 234 6.40 3.50 -6.20
N GLU A 235 5.23 3.81 -6.75
CA GLU A 235 5.00 5.07 -7.48
C GLU A 235 5.26 6.29 -6.58
N GLY A 236 4.78 6.24 -5.34
CA GLY A 236 4.98 7.31 -4.36
C GLY A 236 6.45 7.51 -4.02
N LEU A 237 7.17 6.41 -3.79
CA LEU A 237 8.61 6.43 -3.54
C LEU A 237 9.39 7.02 -4.71
N LYS A 238 9.04 6.68 -5.95
CA LYS A 238 9.65 7.29 -7.14
C LYS A 238 9.45 8.81 -7.16
N ILE A 239 8.22 9.27 -6.90
CA ILE A 239 7.90 10.71 -6.88
C ILE A 239 8.70 11.44 -5.78
N ILE A 240 8.78 10.84 -4.59
CA ILE A 240 9.57 11.38 -3.46
C ILE A 240 11.05 11.48 -3.83
N ALA A 241 11.61 10.46 -4.49
CA ALA A 241 13.00 10.47 -4.93
C ALA A 241 13.27 11.59 -5.96
N GLN A 242 12.34 11.85 -6.87
CA GLN A 242 12.46 12.91 -7.89
C GLN A 242 12.40 14.34 -7.31
N GLU A 243 11.73 14.53 -6.17
CA GLU A 243 11.66 15.84 -5.51
C GLU A 243 12.97 16.19 -4.78
N LYS A 244 13.72 15.19 -4.32
CA LYS A 244 14.94 15.39 -3.51
C LYS A 244 16.20 15.37 -4.37
N PRO A 245 16.96 16.48 -4.48
CA PRO A 245 18.23 16.51 -5.20
C PRO A 245 19.25 15.50 -4.64
N GLU A 246 19.16 15.20 -3.35
CA GLU A 246 20.03 14.27 -2.62
C GLU A 246 19.78 12.80 -2.99
N ILE A 247 18.60 12.50 -3.56
CA ILE A 247 18.21 11.17 -4.04
C ILE A 247 18.18 11.19 -5.58
N ALA A 248 18.65 12.26 -6.22
CA ALA A 248 18.62 12.36 -7.68
C ALA A 248 19.47 11.24 -8.28
N TRP A 249 18.82 10.46 -9.12
CA TRP A 249 19.40 9.36 -9.87
C TRP A 249 19.41 9.77 -11.33
#